data_AF-A0A5E6VSU9-F1
#
_entry.id   AF-A0A5E6VSU9-F1
#
_cell.length_a   1.000
_cell.length_b   1.000
_cell.length_c   1.000
_cell.angle_alpha   90.00
_cell.angle_beta   90.00
_cell.angle_gamma   90.00
#
_symmetry.space_group_name_H-M   'P 1'
#
loop_
_entity.id
_entity.type
_entity.pdbx_description
1 polymer ?
#
loop_
_entity_poly.entity_id
_entity_poly.type
_entity_poly.pdbx_seq_one_letter_code
_entity_poly.pdbx_strand_id
1 'polypeptide(L)'
;MVEIVMRHRTDTSRLNGFLDGTDFTKPKKIIIKDLDRSGEQNKKLHASLTDIANQVEHAGRKWDVLIWKRLLTAAWLREAGDQPQMIPAVDGHGFDVIYERTSKLTVKQCASLLEWIAAFGAEHDVRWTQKDLWEGRY
;
A
#
# COMPACT_ATOMS: atom_id res chain seq x y z
N MET A 1 -6.72 8.73 14.00
CA MET A 1 -5.28 9.01 14.11
C MET A 1 -5.06 10.36 13.42
N VAL A 2 -4.56 11.36 14.13
CA VAL A 2 -4.28 12.67 13.53
C VAL A 2 -2.82 12.68 13.13
N GLU A 3 -2.55 12.93 11.85
CA GLU A 3 -1.18 13.11 11.35
C GLU A 3 -0.97 14.60 11.04
N ILE A 4 0.01 15.21 11.70
CA ILE A 4 0.47 16.58 11.42
C ILE A 4 1.84 16.46 10.76
N VAL A 5 1.92 16.84 9.49
CA VAL A 5 3.18 16.85 8.75
C VAL A 5 3.89 18.18 9.00
N MET A 6 5.10 18.11 9.55
CA MET A 6 5.97 19.26 9.75
C MET A 6 7.00 19.33 8.61
N ARG A 7 6.90 20.34 7.75
CA ARG A 7 7.86 20.59 6.67
C ARG A 7 8.84 21.68 7.04
N HIS A 8 8.37 22.68 7.77
CA HIS A 8 9.16 23.82 8.21
C HIS A 8 8.93 24.10 9.69
N ARG A 9 9.86 24.82 10.32
CA ARG A 9 9.73 25.24 11.72
C ARG A 9 8.47 26.07 11.95
N THR A 10 7.96 26.77 10.94
CA THR A 10 6.70 27.53 10.98
C THR A 10 5.46 26.65 11.18
N ASP A 11 5.53 25.34 10.92
CA ASP A 11 4.43 24.40 11.19
C ASP A 11 4.24 24.13 12.69
N THR A 12 5.20 24.52 13.54
CA THR A 12 5.15 24.31 15.01
C THR A 12 3.91 24.94 15.64
N SER A 13 3.45 26.08 15.12
CA SER A 13 2.24 26.74 15.61
C SER A 13 1.00 25.86 15.50
N ARG A 14 0.89 25.02 14.46
CA ARG A 14 -0.23 24.09 14.28
C ARG A 14 -0.18 22.92 15.26
N LEU A 15 1.03 22.38 15.48
CA LEU A 15 1.23 21.30 16.46
C LEU A 15 0.88 21.79 17.86
N ASN A 16 1.38 22.96 18.25
CA ASN A 16 1.12 23.54 19.57
C ASN A 16 -0.38 23.79 19.78
N GLY A 17 -1.07 24.39 18.81
CA GLY A 17 -2.52 24.58 18.91
C GLY A 17 -3.31 23.26 19.06
N PHE A 18 -2.85 22.18 18.43
CA PHE A 18 -3.45 20.86 18.62
C PHE A 18 -3.17 20.29 20.01
N LEU A 19 -1.95 20.43 20.53
CA LEU A 19 -1.59 19.99 21.88
C LEU A 19 -2.41 20.76 22.93
N ASP A 20 -2.50 22.07 22.82
CA ASP A 20 -3.23 22.93 23.75
C ASP A 20 -4.74 22.61 23.78
N GLY A 21 -5.31 22.23 22.63
CA GLY A 21 -6.71 21.84 22.51
C GLY A 21 -7.00 20.36 22.85
N THR A 22 -5.98 19.55 23.13
CA THR A 22 -6.16 18.12 23.40
C THR A 22 -6.39 17.86 24.89
N ASP A 23 -7.45 17.13 25.20
CA ASP A 23 -7.67 16.63 26.56
C ASP A 23 -6.71 15.48 26.90
N PHE A 24 -5.83 15.74 27.87
CA PHE A 24 -4.85 14.80 28.41
C PHE A 24 -5.29 14.11 29.71
N THR A 25 -6.58 14.18 30.09
CA THR A 25 -7.12 13.41 31.24
C THR A 25 -6.84 11.91 31.13
N LYS A 26 -6.69 11.38 29.91
CA LYS A 26 -6.16 10.04 29.62
C LYS A 26 -4.82 10.14 28.88
N PRO A 27 -3.84 9.27 29.18
CA PRO A 27 -2.53 9.30 28.52
C PRO A 27 -2.68 9.11 27.00
N LYS A 28 -1.93 9.90 26.24
CA LYS A 28 -1.87 9.86 24.77
C LYS A 28 -0.48 9.42 24.33
N LYS A 29 -0.41 8.60 23.28
CA LYS A 29 0.85 8.24 22.62
C LYS A 29 1.12 9.21 21.47
N ILE A 30 2.21 9.98 21.58
CA ILE A 30 2.69 10.86 20.51
C ILE A 30 3.83 10.13 19.79
N ILE A 31 3.76 10.06 18.45
CA ILE A 31 4.78 9.40 17.62
C ILE A 31 5.33 10.45 16.65
N ILE A 32 6.60 10.78 16.80
CA ILE A 32 7.35 11.60 15.85
C ILE A 32 8.19 10.64 15.02
N LYS A 33 7.97 10.64 13.70
CA LYS A 33 8.70 9.82 12.74
C LYS A 33 9.04 10.70 11.54
N ASP A 34 10.12 10.35 10.86
CA ASP A 34 10.42 10.97 9.57
C ASP A 34 9.27 10.72 8.59
N LEU A 35 9.14 11.61 7.61
CA LEU A 35 8.17 11.43 6.54
C LEU A 35 8.60 10.21 5.73
N ASP A 36 7.95 9.09 6.01
CA ASP A 36 8.26 7.87 5.31
C ASP A 36 7.74 7.96 3.87
N ARG A 37 8.65 7.98 2.89
CA ARG A 37 8.31 7.89 1.46
C ARG A 37 7.51 6.62 1.16
N SER A 38 7.64 5.58 2.00
CA SER A 38 6.79 4.38 1.94
C SER A 38 5.31 4.70 2.19
N GLY A 39 4.97 5.75 2.94
CA GLY A 39 3.59 6.11 3.24
C GLY A 39 2.83 6.57 2.00
N GLU A 40 3.44 7.42 1.19
CA GLU A 40 2.85 7.88 -0.07
C GLU A 40 2.80 6.75 -1.11
N GLN A 41 3.85 5.92 -1.20
CA GLN A 41 3.83 4.73 -2.05
C GLN A 41 2.76 3.71 -1.62
N ASN A 42 2.58 3.48 -0.33
CA ASN A 42 1.52 2.61 0.18
C ASN A 42 0.14 3.17 -0.13
N LYS A 43 -0.08 4.48 0.06
CA LYS A 43 -1.34 5.13 -0.37
C LYS A 43 -1.57 4.93 -1.86
N LYS A 44 -0.52 5.10 -2.69
CA LYS A 44 -0.59 4.86 -4.14
C LYS A 44 -0.95 3.43 -4.47
N LEU A 45 -0.29 2.47 -3.83
CA LEU A 45 -0.56 1.05 -4.01
C LEU A 45 -2.01 0.71 -3.65
N HIS A 46 -2.50 1.18 -2.50
CA HIS A 46 -3.87 0.93 -2.06
C HIS A 46 -4.92 1.56 -2.99
N ALA A 47 -4.67 2.77 -3.50
CA ALA A 47 -5.58 3.41 -4.45
C ALA A 47 -5.61 2.65 -5.78
N SER A 48 -4.46 2.31 -6.37
CA SER A 48 -4.39 1.53 -7.61
C SER A 48 -5.08 0.17 -7.48
N LEU A 49 -4.89 -0.52 -6.36
CA LEU A 49 -5.58 -1.79 -6.10
C LEU A 49 -7.11 -1.62 -5.99
N THR A 50 -7.56 -0.50 -5.41
CA THR A 50 -8.99 -0.20 -5.31
C THR A 50 -9.60 0.08 -6.68
N ASP A 51 -8.89 0.84 -7.53
CA ASP A 51 -9.31 1.12 -8.89
C ASP A 51 -9.43 -0.16 -9.71
N ILE A 52 -8.46 -1.08 -9.60
CA ILE A 52 -8.50 -2.41 -10.24
C ILE A 52 -9.68 -3.23 -9.72
N ALA A 53 -9.86 -3.32 -8.40
CA ALA A 53 -10.94 -4.10 -7.80
C ALA A 53 -12.33 -3.69 -8.29
N ASN A 54 -12.52 -2.39 -8.53
CA ASN A 54 -13.80 -1.86 -9.02
C ASN A 54 -14.03 -2.11 -10.52
N GLN A 55 -12.95 -2.21 -11.30
CA GLN A 55 -13.02 -2.16 -12.77
C GLN A 55 -12.77 -3.51 -13.44
N VAL A 56 -11.94 -4.38 -12.85
CA VAL A 56 -11.44 -5.61 -13.49
C VAL A 56 -12.12 -6.85 -12.92
N GLU A 57 -12.54 -7.74 -13.81
CA GLU A 57 -12.99 -9.08 -13.48
C GLU A 57 -11.88 -10.11 -13.75
N HIS A 58 -11.74 -11.08 -12.85
CA HIS A 58 -10.79 -12.18 -12.99
C HIS A 58 -11.42 -13.49 -12.55
N ALA A 59 -11.22 -14.56 -13.34
CA ALA A 59 -11.85 -15.86 -13.12
C ALA A 59 -13.40 -15.76 -12.99
N GLY A 60 -14.03 -14.95 -13.83
CA GLY A 60 -15.48 -14.81 -13.94
C GLY A 60 -16.17 -14.03 -12.81
N ARG A 61 -15.41 -13.30 -11.97
CA ARG A 61 -15.98 -12.41 -10.94
C ARG A 61 -15.06 -11.24 -10.60
N LYS A 62 -15.61 -10.26 -9.91
CA LYS A 62 -14.83 -9.21 -9.22
C LYS A 62 -14.32 -9.74 -7.88
N TRP A 63 -13.15 -9.25 -7.50
CA TRP A 63 -12.50 -9.59 -6.23
C TRP A 63 -12.32 -8.35 -5.39
N ASP A 64 -12.23 -8.53 -4.08
CA ASP A 64 -11.91 -7.43 -3.17
C ASP A 64 -10.46 -6.96 -3.35
N VAL A 65 -10.16 -5.79 -2.76
CA VAL A 65 -8.84 -5.16 -2.82
C VAL A 65 -7.75 -6.07 -2.20
N LEU A 66 -8.10 -6.86 -1.17
CA LEU A 66 -7.16 -7.72 -0.48
C LEU A 66 -6.73 -8.90 -1.35
N ILE A 67 -7.67 -9.49 -2.08
CA ILE A 67 -7.44 -10.58 -3.02
C ILE A 67 -6.68 -10.06 -4.23
N TRP A 68 -7.06 -8.93 -4.81
CA TRP A 68 -6.29 -8.30 -5.89
C TRP A 68 -4.85 -8.01 -5.48
N LYS A 69 -4.63 -7.52 -4.25
CA LYS A 69 -3.28 -7.34 -3.72
C LYS A 69 -2.46 -8.62 -3.76
N ARG A 70 -3.05 -9.76 -3.35
CA ARG A 70 -2.40 -11.07 -3.39
C ARG A 70 -2.11 -11.50 -4.83
N LEU A 71 -3.09 -11.39 -5.73
CA LEU A 71 -2.97 -11.80 -7.13
C LEU A 71 -1.87 -11.04 -7.87
N LEU A 72 -1.86 -9.70 -7.78
CA LEU A 72 -0.88 -8.87 -8.48
C LEU A 72 0.51 -9.01 -7.87
N THR A 73 0.61 -9.10 -6.54
CA THR A 73 1.91 -9.36 -5.88
C THR A 73 2.47 -10.71 -6.30
N ALA A 74 1.61 -11.74 -6.40
CA ALA A 74 2.02 -13.06 -6.84
C ALA A 74 2.54 -13.06 -8.29
N ALA A 75 1.86 -12.34 -9.18
CA ALA A 75 2.24 -12.23 -10.58
C ALA A 75 3.58 -11.49 -10.74
N TRP A 76 3.72 -10.35 -10.06
CA TRP A 76 4.96 -9.59 -10.02
C TRP A 76 6.14 -10.40 -9.46
N LEU A 77 5.95 -11.14 -8.36
CA LEU A 77 7.01 -11.98 -7.79
C LEU A 77 7.48 -13.06 -8.78
N ARG A 78 6.53 -13.73 -9.46
CA ARG A 78 6.85 -14.74 -10.48
C ARG A 78 7.69 -14.17 -11.61
N GLU A 79 7.40 -12.95 -12.06
CA GLU A 79 8.20 -12.27 -13.08
C GLU A 79 9.58 -11.86 -12.56
N ALA A 80 9.69 -11.49 -11.29
CA ALA A 80 10.97 -11.20 -10.64
C ALA A 80 11.81 -12.47 -10.36
N GLY A 81 11.33 -13.66 -10.72
CA GLY A 81 11.99 -14.93 -10.49
C GLY A 81 11.80 -15.51 -9.09
N ASP A 82 10.95 -14.88 -8.27
CA ASP A 82 10.58 -15.36 -6.94
C ASP A 82 9.28 -16.17 -7.02
N GLN A 83 9.14 -17.17 -6.14
CA GLN A 83 7.99 -18.07 -6.16
C GLN A 83 7.29 -18.10 -4.81
N PRO A 84 5.96 -17.86 -4.76
CA PRO A 84 5.22 -18.03 -3.53
C PRO A 84 5.26 -19.49 -3.06
N GLN A 85 5.35 -19.67 -1.75
CA GLN A 85 5.44 -20.99 -1.15
C GLN A 85 4.03 -21.58 -1.03
N MET A 86 3.81 -22.76 -1.61
CA MET A 86 2.59 -23.53 -1.39
C MET A 86 2.85 -24.56 -0.30
N ILE A 87 2.17 -24.43 0.84
CA ILE A 87 2.32 -25.31 1.99
C ILE A 87 1.00 -26.01 2.30
N PRO A 88 1.00 -27.25 2.82
CA PRO A 88 -0.22 -27.87 3.33
C PRO A 88 -0.85 -27.00 4.43
N ALA A 89 -2.18 -26.87 4.38
CA ALA A 89 -2.90 -26.11 5.39
C ALA A 89 -2.71 -26.73 6.77
N VAL A 90 -2.56 -25.89 7.79
CA VAL A 90 -2.26 -26.34 9.16
C VAL A 90 -3.39 -27.18 9.77
N ASP A 91 -4.61 -27.01 9.29
CA ASP A 91 -5.79 -27.80 9.68
C ASP A 91 -5.92 -29.12 8.89
N GLY A 92 -5.01 -29.38 7.95
CA GLY A 92 -5.03 -30.56 7.08
C GLY A 92 -6.04 -30.48 5.93
N HIS A 93 -6.75 -29.36 5.76
CA HIS A 93 -7.81 -29.21 4.76
C HIS A 93 -7.38 -28.31 3.60
N GLY A 94 -6.38 -28.76 2.84
CA GLY A 94 -5.97 -28.15 1.58
C GLY A 94 -4.56 -27.56 1.63
N PHE A 95 -4.38 -26.41 0.98
CA PHE A 95 -3.08 -25.77 0.82
C PHE A 95 -3.20 -24.27 1.02
N ASP A 96 -2.20 -23.69 1.68
CA ASP A 96 -2.01 -22.25 1.81
C ASP A 96 -0.93 -21.79 0.85
N VAL A 97 -1.21 -20.72 0.11
CA VAL A 97 -0.20 -20.04 -0.69
C VAL A 97 0.32 -18.85 0.12
N ILE A 98 1.58 -18.97 0.56
CA ILE A 98 2.29 -17.96 1.33
C ILE A 98 3.08 -17.08 0.37
N TYR A 99 2.71 -15.81 0.34
CA TYR A 99 3.41 -14.76 -0.39
C TYR A 99 4.41 -14.04 0.53
N GLU A 100 5.46 -13.49 -0.06
CA GLU A 100 6.34 -12.54 0.63
C GLU A 100 5.50 -11.39 1.24
N ARG A 101 5.84 -10.96 2.46
CA ARG A 101 5.03 -9.97 3.16
C ARG A 101 5.19 -8.62 2.47
N THR A 102 4.14 -8.17 1.76
CA THR A 102 4.10 -6.81 1.17
C THR A 102 4.43 -5.70 2.17
N SER A 103 4.13 -5.89 3.46
CA SER A 103 4.47 -4.96 4.54
C SER A 103 5.97 -4.85 4.86
N LYS A 104 6.80 -5.73 4.29
CA LYS A 104 8.26 -5.72 4.41
C LYS A 104 8.94 -5.32 3.11
N LEU A 105 8.19 -4.95 2.06
CA LEU A 105 8.78 -4.47 0.82
C LEU A 105 9.59 -3.22 1.09
N THR A 106 10.81 -3.20 0.57
CA THR A 106 11.61 -1.98 0.49
C THR A 106 10.92 -0.95 -0.41
N VAL A 107 11.26 0.33 -0.24
CA VAL A 107 10.77 1.43 -1.11
C VAL A 107 10.99 1.12 -2.60
N LYS A 108 12.12 0.49 -2.94
CA LYS A 108 12.45 0.09 -4.32
C LYS A 108 11.53 -1.03 -4.83
N GLN A 109 11.29 -2.05 -4.01
CA GLN A 109 10.38 -3.14 -4.37
C GLN A 109 8.94 -2.64 -4.50
N CYS A 110 8.48 -1.74 -3.61
CA CYS A 110 7.15 -1.15 -3.72
C CYS A 110 7.00 -0.31 -4.99
N ALA A 111 8.03 0.45 -5.39
CA ALA A 111 8.04 1.18 -6.65
C ALA A 111 7.95 0.22 -7.85
N SER A 112 8.75 -0.85 -7.86
CA SER A 112 8.70 -1.86 -8.92
C SER A 112 7.34 -2.56 -9.01
N LEU A 113 6.72 -2.90 -7.88
CA LEU A 113 5.36 -3.45 -7.85
C LEU A 113 4.33 -2.46 -8.40
N LEU A 114 4.46 -1.17 -8.07
CA LEU A 114 3.57 -0.12 -8.59
C LEU A 114 3.69 0.05 -10.12
N GLU A 115 4.92 0.00 -10.66
CA GLU A 115 5.15 0.01 -12.10
C GLU A 115 4.51 -1.20 -12.79
N TRP A 116 4.65 -2.38 -12.19
CA TRP A 116 4.01 -3.60 -12.68
C TRP A 116 2.47 -3.50 -12.68
N ILE A 117 1.88 -2.98 -11.58
CA ILE A 117 0.44 -2.73 -11.47
C ILE A 117 -0.05 -1.72 -12.50
N ALA A 118 0.76 -0.69 -12.79
CA ALA A 118 0.43 0.30 -13.81
C ALA A 118 0.39 -0.34 -15.21
N ALA A 119 1.33 -1.23 -15.52
CA ALA A 119 1.34 -1.99 -16.77
C ALA A 119 0.09 -2.89 -16.88
N PHE A 120 -0.20 -3.68 -15.83
CA PHE A 120 -1.41 -4.51 -15.77
C PHE A 120 -2.68 -3.67 -15.96
N GLY A 121 -2.78 -2.52 -15.28
CA GLY A 121 -3.94 -1.66 -15.43
C GLY A 121 -4.07 -1.05 -16.82
N ALA A 122 -2.96 -0.79 -17.52
CA ALA A 122 -2.98 -0.33 -18.91
C ALA A 122 -3.50 -1.41 -19.88
N GLU A 123 -3.13 -2.68 -19.66
CA GLU A 123 -3.66 -3.82 -20.44
C GLU A 123 -5.16 -4.04 -20.23
N HIS A 124 -5.68 -3.61 -19.09
CA HIS A 124 -7.08 -3.76 -18.69
C HIS A 124 -7.89 -2.45 -18.76
N ASP A 125 -7.35 -1.40 -19.40
CA ASP A 125 -8.00 -0.09 -19.57
C ASP A 125 -8.49 0.54 -18.25
N VAL A 126 -7.76 0.31 -17.16
CA VAL A 126 -8.11 0.80 -15.82
C VAL A 126 -7.97 2.31 -15.76
N ARG A 127 -9.01 2.98 -15.27
CA ARG A 127 -9.01 4.43 -15.03
C ARG A 127 -8.53 4.71 -13.61
N TRP A 128 -7.39 5.37 -13.49
CA TRP A 128 -6.79 5.73 -12.21
C TRP A 128 -7.45 6.96 -11.59
N THR A 129 -7.86 6.86 -10.32
CA THR A 129 -8.51 7.96 -9.59
C THR A 129 -7.51 8.85 -8.86
N GLN A 130 -6.34 8.32 -8.51
CA GLN A 130 -5.30 9.09 -7.84
C GLN A 130 -4.44 9.86 -8.86
N LYS A 131 -4.26 11.16 -8.61
CA LYS A 131 -3.31 11.98 -9.39
C LYS A 131 -1.89 11.51 -9.14
N ASP A 132 -1.13 11.35 -10.21
CA ASP A 132 0.29 11.04 -10.09
C ASP A 132 1.06 12.28 -9.60
N LEU A 133 1.31 12.33 -8.30
CA LEU A 133 2.13 13.37 -7.66
C LEU A 133 3.61 12.95 -7.59
N TRP A 134 4.00 11.85 -8.25
CA TRP A 134 5.35 11.30 -8.22
C TRP A 134 6.20 11.89 -9.36
N GLU A 135 6.98 12.93 -9.07
CA GLU A 135 7.91 13.57 -10.04
C GLU A 135 9.18 12.74 -10.37
N GLY A 136 9.13 11.40 -10.30
CA GLY A 136 10.20 10.54 -10.83
C GLY A 136 11.61 10.71 -10.22
N ARG A 137 11.75 11.24 -9.00
CA ARG A 137 13.06 11.41 -8.36
C ARG A 137 13.50 10.12 -7.65
N TYR A 138 14.26 9.29 -8.36
CA TYR A 138 15.05 8.20 -7.81
C TYR A 138 16.40 8.71 -7.29
#